data_AF-A0A936E4M8-F1
#
_entry.id   AF-A0A936E4M8-F1
#
_cell.length_a   1.000
_cell.length_b   1.000
_cell.length_c   1.000
_cell.angle_alpha   90.00
_cell.angle_beta   90.00
_cell.angle_gamma   90.00
#
_symmetry.space_group_name_H-M   'P 1'
#
loop_
_entity.id
_entity.type
_entity.pdbx_description
1 polymer ?
#
loop_
_entity_poly.entity_id
_entity_poly.type
_entity_poly.pdbx_seq_one_letter_code
_entity_poly.pdbx_strand_id
1 'polypeptide(L)'
;MAEQGESFPARNYFLPGGGPDSLMMVAGAGILQTSPNAENAQKFIEFLLSVPGQQYFTSQTFEYPVIAGVQTSASLPPFEELDAIAIDIDLNAMSDLEGTAALLGELGLLE
;
A
#
# COMPACT_ATOMS: atom_id res chain seq x y z
N MET A 1 -23.53 -5.29 0.75
CA MET A 1 -24.05 -3.95 0.38
C MET A 1 -24.23 -3.91 -1.13
N ALA A 2 -25.11 -3.07 -1.68
CA ALA A 2 -25.36 -2.99 -3.12
C ALA A 2 -24.17 -2.47 -3.95
N GLU A 3 -23.06 -2.13 -3.28
CA GLU A 3 -21.84 -1.52 -3.82
C GLU A 3 -20.65 -2.48 -3.85
N GLN A 4 -20.89 -3.79 -3.89
CA GLN A 4 -19.83 -4.81 -3.89
C GLN A 4 -20.17 -5.95 -4.85
N GLY A 5 -19.14 -6.65 -5.32
CA GLY A 5 -19.26 -7.87 -6.11
C GLY A 5 -19.00 -7.71 -7.61
N GLU A 6 -18.82 -8.83 -8.29
CA GLU A 6 -18.40 -8.91 -9.70
C GLU A 6 -19.36 -8.20 -10.67
N SER A 7 -20.62 -8.05 -10.28
CA SER A 7 -21.69 -7.42 -11.06
C SER A 7 -21.88 -5.92 -10.77
N PHE A 8 -21.09 -5.34 -9.85
CA PHE A 8 -21.18 -3.91 -9.54
C PHE A 8 -20.57 -3.09 -10.69
N PRO A 9 -21.25 -2.05 -11.22
CA PRO A 9 -20.79 -1.32 -12.41
C PRO A 9 -19.55 -0.44 -12.19
N ALA A 10 -19.10 -0.24 -10.95
CA ALA A 10 -17.91 0.54 -10.61
C ALA A 10 -16.86 -0.36 -9.93
N ARG A 11 -16.31 -1.30 -10.69
CA ARG A 11 -15.22 -2.17 -10.24
C ARG A 11 -13.89 -1.44 -10.30
N ASN A 12 -12.95 -1.89 -9.46
CA ASN A 12 -11.55 -1.50 -9.58
C ASN A 12 -11.02 -1.86 -10.98
N TYR A 13 -10.37 -0.89 -11.61
CA TYR A 13 -9.71 -1.06 -12.90
C TYR A 13 -8.20 -0.94 -12.67
N PHE A 14 -7.46 -1.97 -13.08
CA PHE A 14 -6.00 -2.01 -12.99
C PHE A 14 -5.45 -1.74 -14.40
N LEU A 15 -4.66 -0.67 -14.56
CA LEU A 15 -4.18 -0.28 -15.88
C LEU A 15 -3.14 -1.28 -16.40
N PRO A 16 -3.34 -1.90 -17.57
CA PRO A 16 -2.40 -2.89 -18.10
C PRO A 16 -1.08 -2.29 -18.59
N GLY A 17 -1.02 -0.97 -18.77
CA GLY A 17 0.18 -0.25 -19.23
C GLY A 17 1.00 0.39 -18.11
N GLY A 18 0.60 0.17 -16.84
CA GLY A 18 1.16 0.91 -15.71
C GLY A 18 0.82 2.40 -15.76
N GLY A 19 1.68 3.22 -15.16
CA GLY A 19 1.54 4.68 -15.11
C GLY A 19 1.47 5.25 -13.69
N PRO A 20 1.34 6.58 -13.53
CA PRO A 20 1.31 7.24 -12.22
C PRO A 20 0.17 6.77 -11.30
N ASP A 21 -0.90 6.22 -11.85
CA ASP A 21 -2.06 5.67 -11.16
C ASP A 21 -1.93 4.18 -10.80
N SER A 22 -0.87 3.52 -11.29
CA SER A 22 -0.49 2.15 -10.92
C SER A 22 0.70 2.12 -9.96
N LEU A 23 0.86 3.18 -9.15
CA LEU A 23 1.91 3.28 -8.16
C LEU A 23 1.68 2.31 -6.99
N MET A 24 2.72 1.56 -6.64
CA MET A 24 2.75 0.70 -5.47
C MET A 24 3.08 1.52 -4.22
N MET A 25 2.11 1.68 -3.32
CA MET A 25 2.32 2.40 -2.06
C MET A 25 2.85 1.45 -1.00
N VAL A 26 4.03 1.76 -0.47
CA VAL A 26 4.68 0.95 0.58
C VAL A 26 4.43 1.54 1.95
N ALA A 27 3.88 0.74 2.86
CA ALA A 27 3.84 1.03 4.29
C ALA A 27 5.11 0.52 4.98
N GLY A 28 5.66 1.31 5.91
CA GLY A 28 6.90 0.97 6.63
C GLY A 28 6.82 1.30 8.11
N ALA A 29 7.71 0.68 8.89
CA ALA A 29 7.89 0.94 10.32
C ALA A 29 9.37 1.17 10.63
N GLY A 30 9.65 2.08 11.56
CA GLY A 30 11.00 2.41 12.00
C GLY A 30 11.10 2.55 13.51
N ILE A 31 12.22 2.14 14.10
CA ILE A 31 12.51 2.33 15.52
C ILE A 31 13.30 3.63 15.68
N LEU A 32 12.78 4.56 16.48
CA LEU A 32 13.47 5.81 16.78
C LEU A 32 14.75 5.53 17.57
N GLN A 33 15.83 6.24 17.23
CA GLN A 33 17.12 6.15 17.94
C GLN A 33 17.00 6.49 19.43
N THR A 34 16.01 7.31 19.80
CA THR A 34 15.71 7.74 21.17
C THR A 34 14.73 6.83 21.90
N SER A 35 14.33 5.70 21.30
CA SER A 35 13.33 4.81 21.89
C SER A 35 13.83 4.22 23.23
N PRO A 36 13.10 4.41 24.34
CA PRO A 36 13.46 3.81 25.62
C PRO A 36 13.20 2.30 25.67
N ASN A 37 12.52 1.74 24.65
CA ASN A 37 12.10 0.33 24.59
C ASN A 37 12.46 -0.30 23.23
N ALA A 38 13.68 -0.09 22.74
CA ALA A 38 14.11 -0.55 21.41
C ALA A 38 13.91 -2.05 21.19
N GLU A 39 14.22 -2.90 22.18
CA GLU A 39 14.04 -4.35 22.07
C GLU A 39 12.57 -4.77 21.89
N ASN A 40 11.65 -4.12 22.59
CA ASN A 40 10.21 -4.41 22.44
C ASN A 40 9.67 -3.88 21.12
N ALA A 41 10.18 -2.74 20.65
CA ALA A 41 9.83 -2.21 19.33
C ALA A 41 10.28 -3.16 18.21
N GLN A 42 11.48 -3.77 18.34
CA GLN A 42 11.94 -4.78 17.40
C GLN A 42 11.03 -6.02 17.39
N LYS A 43 10.69 -6.57 18.57
CA LYS A 43 9.74 -7.69 18.69
C LYS A 43 8.37 -7.37 18.08
N PHE A 44 7.93 -6.12 18.18
CA PHE A 44 6.69 -5.68 17.57
C PHE A 44 6.78 -5.68 16.04
N ILE A 45 7.86 -5.16 15.46
CA ILE A 45 8.09 -5.21 14.00
C ILE A 45 8.19 -6.67 13.52
N GLU A 46 8.90 -7.53 14.25
CA GLU A 46 8.96 -8.97 13.96
C GLU A 46 7.57 -9.62 13.99
N PHE A 47 6.71 -9.21 14.93
CA PHE A 47 5.31 -9.65 14.95
C PHE A 47 4.52 -9.16 13.74
N LEU A 48 4.67 -7.90 13.32
CA LEU A 48 4.03 -7.37 12.12
C LEU A 48 4.45 -8.14 10.85
N LEU A 49 5.70 -8.62 10.81
CA LEU A 49 6.26 -9.44 9.73
C LEU A 49 6.05 -10.96 9.94
N SER A 50 5.24 -11.36 10.91
CA SER A 50 4.88 -12.76 11.10
C SER A 50 3.72 -13.17 10.19
N VAL A 51 3.55 -14.47 9.92
CA VAL A 51 2.40 -14.98 9.14
C VAL A 51 1.06 -14.51 9.71
N PRO A 52 0.78 -14.60 11.03
CA PRO A 52 -0.46 -14.06 11.59
C PRO A 52 -0.61 -12.54 11.41
N GLY A 53 0.48 -11.77 11.57
CA GLY A 53 0.46 -10.32 11.41
C GLY A 53 0.17 -9.91 9.97
N GLN A 54 0.83 -10.54 9.01
CA GLN A 54 0.60 -10.30 7.59
C GLN A 54 -0.76 -10.81 7.13
N GLN A 55 -1.24 -11.96 7.62
CA GLN A 55 -2.58 -12.46 7.31
C GLN A 55 -3.68 -11.49 7.78
N TYR A 56 -3.46 -10.76 8.88
CA TYR A 56 -4.38 -9.70 9.28
C TYR A 56 -4.49 -8.61 8.21
N PHE A 57 -3.38 -8.07 7.72
CA PHE A 57 -3.38 -7.05 6.68
C PHE A 57 -4.04 -7.53 5.38
N THR A 58 -3.71 -8.74 4.92
CA THR A 58 -4.32 -9.28 3.69
C THR A 58 -5.83 -9.51 3.83
N SER A 59 -6.31 -9.86 5.02
CA SER A 59 -7.71 -10.25 5.24
C SER A 59 -8.60 -9.09 5.69
N GLN A 60 -8.03 -8.04 6.29
CA GLN A 60 -8.79 -6.93 6.87
C GLN A 60 -8.58 -5.62 6.12
N THR A 61 -7.37 -5.36 5.63
CA THR A 61 -7.05 -4.12 4.89
C THR A 61 -6.83 -4.36 3.40
N PHE A 62 -6.82 -5.62 2.96
CA PHE A 62 -6.62 -6.01 1.56
C PHE A 62 -5.28 -5.51 1.00
N GLU A 63 -4.27 -5.40 1.85
CA GLU A 63 -2.90 -5.11 1.44
C GLU A 63 -2.18 -6.38 0.96
N TYR A 64 -1.16 -6.20 0.13
CA TYR A 64 -0.29 -7.28 -0.29
C TYR A 64 0.71 -7.63 0.81
N PRO A 65 0.89 -8.93 1.14
CA PRO A 65 1.85 -9.33 2.15
C PRO A 65 3.28 -9.17 1.61
N VAL A 66 4.21 -8.86 2.51
CA VAL A 66 5.64 -8.70 2.17
C VAL A 66 6.49 -9.92 2.54
N ILE A 67 5.84 -11.02 2.94
CA ILE A 67 6.48 -12.30 3.26
C ILE A 67 5.79 -13.46 2.53
N ALA A 68 6.51 -14.55 2.35
CA ALA A 68 5.96 -15.78 1.79
C ALA A 68 5.01 -16.51 2.77
N GLY A 69 4.12 -17.34 2.22
CA GLY A 69 3.25 -18.23 3.01
C GLY A 69 1.99 -17.58 3.57
N VAL A 70 1.66 -16.36 3.13
CA VAL A 70 0.44 -15.62 3.51
C VAL A 70 -0.52 -15.62 2.33
N GLN A 71 -1.80 -15.87 2.60
CA GLN A 71 -2.82 -15.84 1.55
C GLN A 71 -3.29 -14.41 1.30
N THR A 72 -3.21 -13.98 0.05
CA THR A 72 -3.84 -12.74 -0.45
C THR A 72 -5.34 -12.93 -0.64
N SER A 73 -6.09 -11.82 -0.62
CA SER A 73 -7.52 -11.86 -0.95
C SER A 73 -7.71 -12.25 -2.42
N ALA A 74 -8.68 -13.14 -2.68
CA ALA A 74 -9.05 -13.54 -4.05
C ALA A 74 -9.65 -12.39 -4.88
N SER A 75 -10.01 -11.26 -4.24
CA SER A 75 -10.50 -10.06 -4.92
C SER A 75 -9.39 -9.18 -5.49
N LEU A 76 -8.12 -9.50 -5.21
CA LEU A 76 -6.96 -8.76 -5.68
C LEU A 76 -6.27 -9.54 -6.80
N PRO A 77 -5.73 -8.87 -7.83
CA PRO A 77 -4.80 -9.50 -8.77
C PRO A 77 -3.59 -10.10 -8.04
N PRO A 78 -2.93 -11.13 -8.59
CA PRO A 78 -1.64 -11.59 -8.10
C PRO A 78 -0.64 -10.43 -8.04
N PHE A 79 0.19 -10.40 -6.99
CA PHE A 79 1.16 -9.33 -6.79
C PHE A 79 2.12 -9.23 -7.98
N GLU A 80 2.54 -10.37 -8.51
CA GLU A 80 3.48 -10.47 -9.63
C GLU A 80 2.95 -9.84 -10.92
N GLU A 81 1.62 -9.85 -11.12
CA GLU A 81 1.01 -9.20 -12.29
C GLU A 81 1.05 -7.67 -12.15
N LEU A 82 0.88 -7.15 -10.93
CA LEU A 82 0.97 -5.71 -10.66
C LEU A 82 2.41 -5.21 -10.64
N ASP A 83 3.32 -5.94 -10.01
CA ASP A 83 4.74 -5.58 -9.92
C ASP A 83 5.39 -5.48 -11.31
N ALA A 84 5.02 -6.36 -12.24
CA ALA A 84 5.52 -6.35 -13.61
C ALA A 84 5.18 -5.07 -14.41
N ILE A 85 4.14 -4.34 -13.99
CA ILE A 85 3.66 -3.13 -14.67
C ILE A 85 3.72 -1.89 -13.77
N ALA A 86 4.12 -2.06 -12.50
CA ALA A 86 4.23 -0.97 -11.55
C ALA A 86 5.31 0.02 -12.00
N ILE A 87 5.04 1.29 -11.76
CA ILE A 87 6.04 2.33 -12.01
C ILE A 87 7.09 2.29 -10.89
N ASP A 88 8.35 2.11 -11.26
CA ASP A 88 9.48 2.18 -10.34
C ASP A 88 9.86 3.65 -10.11
N ILE A 89 9.25 4.26 -9.09
CA ILE A 89 9.54 5.62 -8.65
C ILE A 89 10.31 5.55 -7.34
N ASP A 90 11.47 6.23 -7.29
CA ASP A 90 12.13 6.51 -6.02
C ASP A 90 11.20 7.34 -5.14
N LEU A 91 10.78 6.81 -3.98
CA LEU A 91 9.92 7.52 -3.05
C LEU A 91 10.50 8.87 -2.62
N ASN A 92 11.82 9.06 -2.65
CA ASN A 92 12.44 10.36 -2.38
C ASN A 92 12.09 11.39 -3.47
N ALA A 93 11.85 10.95 -4.70
CA ALA A 93 11.38 11.81 -5.80
C ALA A 93 9.92 12.23 -5.61
N MET A 94 9.16 11.57 -4.72
CA MET A 94 7.78 11.93 -4.35
C MET A 94 7.70 12.86 -3.13
N SER A 95 8.84 13.43 -2.69
CA SER A 95 8.91 14.23 -1.46
C SER A 95 8.24 15.62 -1.55
N ASP A 96 7.93 16.10 -2.76
CA ASP A 96 7.30 17.42 -2.96
C ASP A 96 5.76 17.38 -2.76
N LEU A 97 5.37 17.09 -1.52
CA LEU A 97 3.97 17.12 -1.11
C LEU A 97 3.42 18.56 -1.10
N GLU A 98 4.26 19.54 -0.78
CA GLU A 98 3.88 20.95 -0.74
C GLU A 98 3.53 21.46 -2.15
N GLY A 99 4.37 21.18 -3.15
CA GLY A 99 4.09 21.50 -4.55
C GLY A 99 2.83 20.82 -5.06
N THR A 100 2.61 19.55 -4.68
CA THR A 100 1.37 18.83 -5.02
C THR A 100 0.13 19.50 -4.41
N ALA A 101 0.18 19.87 -3.13
CA ALA A 101 -0.92 20.54 -2.44
C ALA A 101 -1.18 21.95 -3.03
N ALA A 102 -0.12 22.70 -3.33
CA ALA A 102 -0.23 24.01 -3.97
C ALA A 102 -0.90 23.93 -5.34
N LEU A 103 -0.48 23.00 -6.19
CA LEU A 103 -1.09 22.78 -7.51
C LEU A 103 -2.59 22.46 -7.37
N LEU A 104 -2.96 21.58 -6.45
CA LEU A 104 -4.36 21.23 -6.22
C LEU A 104 -5.16 22.41 -5.68
N GLY A 105 -4.58 23.25 -4.82
CA GLY A 105 -5.19 24.50 -4.34
C GLY A 105 -5.38 25.54 -5.45
N GLU A 106 -4.38 25.73 -6.32
CA GLU A 106 -4.49 26.62 -7.49
C GLU A 106 -5.61 26.20 -8.45
N LEU A 107 -5.83 24.89 -8.59
CA LEU A 107 -6.91 24.32 -9.39
C LEU A 107 -8.27 24.31 -8.67
N GLY A 108 -8.32 24.73 -7.39
CA GLY A 108 -9.54 24.72 -6.58
C GLY A 108 -10.05 23.31 -6.22
N LEU A 109 -9.15 22.31 -6.22
CA LEU A 109 -9.44 20.92 -5.88
C LEU A 109 -9.16 20.59 -4.40
N LEU A 110 -8.44 21.46 -3.71
CA LEU A 110 -8.23 21.45 -2.25
C LEU A 110 -8.52 22.85 -1.70
N GLU A 111 -9.11 22.91 -0.50
CA GLU A 111 -9.39 24.16 0.24
C GLU A 111 -8.31 24.49 1.27
#